data_AF-A0A429FR83-F1
#
_entry.id   AF-A0A429FR83-F1
#
_cell.length_a   1.000
_cell.length_b   1.000
_cell.length_c   1.000
_cell.angle_alpha   90.00
_cell.angle_beta   90.00
_cell.angle_gamma   90.00
#
_symmetry.space_group_name_H-M   'P 1'
#
loop_
_entity.id
_entity.type
_entity.pdbx_description
1 polymer ?
#
loop_
_entity_poly.entity_id
_entity_poly.type
_entity_poly.pdbx_seq_one_letter_code
_entity_poly.pdbx_strand_id
1 'polypeptide(L)'
;MDSIAQATTASPTMSEQCIVASLTAEVMADPDDGQLDLTASTLGNLADLQVISPRALLQKVAIQRKQLDQIEALAQEYTAKVLTPAFLAEYHIELEELDTASLFETNPKLAAGFQALLVNHTDGRTIIAVPAGQTPTVRLAAIRDLLDHMQDQK
;
A
#
# COMPACT_ATOMS: atom_id res chain seq x y z
N MET A 1 33.97 -13.11 31.59
CA MET A 1 33.45 -14.17 30.71
C MET A 1 32.08 -13.71 30.29
N ASP A 2 32.07 -13.09 29.13
CA ASP A 2 30.99 -12.27 28.59
C ASP A 2 29.76 -13.10 28.25
N SER A 3 28.62 -12.69 28.81
CA SER A 3 27.32 -13.22 28.42
C SER A 3 26.89 -12.48 27.16
N ILE A 4 26.94 -13.19 26.03
CA ILE A 4 26.56 -12.67 24.72
C ILE A 4 25.05 -12.50 24.73
N ALA A 5 24.57 -11.26 24.79
CA ALA A 5 23.16 -10.94 24.64
C ALA A 5 22.71 -11.39 23.26
N GLN A 6 21.89 -12.44 23.23
CA GLN A 6 21.27 -12.95 22.01
C GLN A 6 20.27 -11.90 21.52
N ALA A 7 20.63 -11.19 20.46
CA ALA A 7 19.71 -10.27 19.78
C ALA A 7 18.59 -11.12 19.15
N THR A 8 17.45 -11.16 19.82
CA THR A 8 16.22 -11.75 19.28
C THR A 8 15.81 -10.91 18.08
N THR A 9 16.14 -11.37 16.87
CA THR A 9 15.58 -10.84 15.64
C THR A 9 14.08 -11.09 15.67
N ALA A 10 13.30 -10.05 15.97
CA ALA A 10 11.85 -10.15 15.99
C ALA A 10 11.36 -10.52 14.58
N SER A 11 10.80 -11.71 14.44
CA SER A 11 10.13 -12.14 13.21
C SER A 11 8.99 -11.17 12.88
N PRO A 12 8.73 -10.88 11.60
CA PRO A 12 7.62 -10.02 11.21
C PRO A 12 6.31 -10.58 11.76
N THR A 13 5.53 -9.73 12.42
CA THR A 13 4.37 -10.08 13.25
C THR A 13 3.06 -10.21 12.46
N MET A 14 3.14 -10.45 11.15
CA MET A 14 1.97 -10.54 10.27
C MET A 14 1.68 -12.00 9.89
N SER A 15 0.44 -12.44 10.07
CA SER A 15 -0.01 -13.77 9.63
C SER A 15 -0.10 -13.85 8.10
N GLU A 16 0.19 -15.02 7.55
CA GLU A 16 -0.04 -15.32 6.13
C GLU A 16 -1.50 -15.14 5.75
N GLN A 17 -1.74 -14.41 4.66
CA GLN A 17 -3.08 -14.03 4.20
C GLN A 17 -3.12 -14.00 2.67
N CYS A 18 -4.26 -14.37 2.09
CA CYS A 18 -4.51 -14.29 0.66
C CYS A 18 -5.93 -13.73 0.42
N ILE A 19 -6.03 -12.71 -0.43
CA ILE A 19 -7.30 -12.10 -0.83
C ILE A 19 -7.33 -12.08 -2.35
N VAL A 20 -8.40 -12.61 -2.94
CA VAL A 20 -8.59 -12.68 -4.38
C VAL A 20 -9.87 -11.94 -4.76
N ALA A 21 -9.76 -11.03 -5.71
CA ALA A 21 -10.87 -10.31 -6.32
C ALA A 21 -10.89 -10.63 -7.82
N SER A 22 -12.05 -11.04 -8.34
CA SER A 22 -12.22 -11.26 -9.78
C SER A 22 -13.67 -11.02 -10.19
N LEU A 23 -13.85 -10.35 -11.33
CA LEU A 23 -15.14 -10.17 -11.98
C LEU A 23 -14.91 -10.01 -13.47
N THR A 24 -15.56 -10.87 -14.25
CA THR A 24 -15.70 -10.74 -15.70
C THR A 24 -17.15 -10.43 -16.00
N ALA A 25 -17.40 -9.49 -16.91
CA ALA A 25 -18.72 -9.19 -17.41
C ALA A 25 -18.65 -8.95 -18.92
N GLU A 26 -19.62 -9.49 -19.65
CA GLU A 26 -19.66 -9.45 -21.11
C GLU A 26 -21.11 -9.24 -21.57
N VAL A 27 -21.26 -8.60 -22.73
CA VAL A 27 -22.53 -8.60 -23.46
C VAL A 27 -22.32 -9.46 -24.70
N MET A 28 -23.09 -10.53 -24.83
CA MET A 28 -22.96 -11.50 -25.92
C MET A 28 -24.31 -11.79 -26.57
N ALA A 29 -24.29 -12.12 -27.85
CA ALA A 29 -25.50 -12.58 -28.53
C ALA A 29 -25.75 -14.05 -28.17
N ASP A 30 -26.97 -14.35 -27.73
CA ASP A 30 -27.45 -15.72 -27.55
C ASP A 30 -27.38 -16.44 -28.91
N PRO A 31 -26.67 -17.57 -29.02
CA PRO A 31 -26.55 -18.31 -30.26
C PRO A 31 -27.88 -18.88 -30.79
N ASP A 32 -28.88 -19.05 -29.93
CA ASP A 32 -30.16 -19.68 -30.28
C ASP A 32 -31.14 -18.67 -30.90
N ASP A 33 -31.20 -17.43 -30.40
CA ASP A 33 -32.16 -16.42 -30.87
C ASP A 33 -31.56 -15.09 -31.32
N GLY A 34 -30.25 -14.90 -31.15
CA GLY A 34 -29.51 -13.70 -31.54
C GLY A 34 -29.74 -12.48 -30.63
N GLN A 35 -30.47 -12.62 -29.51
CA GLN A 35 -30.65 -11.53 -28.56
C GLN A 35 -29.40 -11.27 -27.73
N LEU A 36 -29.25 -10.04 -27.24
CA LEU A 36 -28.09 -9.68 -26.40
C LEU A 36 -28.36 -10.01 -24.93
N ASP A 37 -27.50 -10.85 -24.37
CA ASP A 37 -27.45 -11.18 -22.96
C ASP A 37 -26.28 -10.50 -22.27
N LEU A 38 -26.54 -9.97 -21.08
CA LEU A 38 -25.51 -9.54 -20.15
C LEU A 38 -25.10 -10.73 -19.29
N THR A 39 -23.84 -11.14 -19.34
CA THR A 39 -23.31 -12.24 -18.54
C THR A 39 -22.23 -11.76 -17.58
N ALA A 40 -22.08 -12.42 -16.44
CA ALA A 40 -21.00 -12.14 -15.50
C ALA A 40 -20.57 -13.35 -14.68
N SER A 41 -19.30 -13.36 -14.26
CA SER A 41 -18.70 -14.40 -13.40
C SER A 41 -17.70 -13.79 -12.42
N THR A 42 -17.57 -14.39 -11.24
CA THR A 42 -16.58 -14.03 -10.19
C THR A 42 -15.55 -15.12 -9.95
N LEU A 43 -15.49 -16.15 -10.81
CA LEU A 43 -14.61 -17.32 -10.65
C LEU A 43 -13.40 -17.30 -11.62
N GLY A 44 -13.21 -16.21 -12.36
CA GLY A 44 -12.09 -16.03 -13.29
C GLY A 44 -12.14 -16.90 -14.55
N ASN A 45 -13.05 -17.87 -14.63
CA ASN A 45 -13.25 -18.72 -15.81
C ASN A 45 -14.43 -18.23 -16.66
N LEU A 46 -14.21 -18.11 -17.97
CA LEU A 46 -15.22 -17.71 -18.95
C LEU A 46 -16.37 -18.71 -19.07
N ALA A 47 -16.11 -19.99 -18.77
CA ALA A 47 -17.15 -21.04 -18.78
C ALA A 47 -18.23 -20.84 -17.70
N ASP A 48 -17.98 -19.99 -16.69
CA ASP A 48 -18.89 -19.75 -15.57
C ASP A 48 -19.73 -18.48 -15.75
N LEU A 49 -19.73 -17.88 -16.95
CA LEU A 49 -20.55 -16.71 -17.26
C LEU A 49 -22.04 -17.06 -17.18
N GLN A 50 -22.78 -16.32 -16.35
CA GLN A 50 -24.22 -16.49 -16.19
C GLN A 50 -24.95 -15.23 -16.63
N VAL A 51 -26.06 -15.40 -17.35
CA VAL A 51 -26.97 -14.31 -17.70
C VAL A 51 -27.46 -13.64 -16.41
N ILE A 52 -27.32 -12.32 -16.36
CA ILE A 52 -27.54 -11.52 -15.16
C ILE A 52 -28.22 -10.19 -15.51
N SER A 53 -29.10 -9.73 -14.61
CA SER A 53 -29.65 -8.38 -14.74
C SER A 53 -28.60 -7.29 -14.46
N PRO A 54 -28.72 -6.09 -15.07
CA PRO A 54 -27.82 -4.98 -14.78
C PRO A 54 -27.71 -4.63 -13.29
N ARG A 55 -28.83 -4.70 -12.55
CA ARG A 55 -28.85 -4.46 -11.10
C ARG A 55 -27.98 -5.45 -10.33
N ALA A 56 -28.05 -6.74 -10.69
CA ALA A 56 -27.28 -7.77 -10.03
C ALA A 56 -25.78 -7.69 -10.40
N LEU A 57 -25.44 -7.26 -11.62
CA LEU A 57 -24.06 -6.92 -11.97
C LEU A 57 -23.52 -5.79 -11.10
N LEU A 58 -24.27 -4.69 -10.93
CA LEU A 58 -23.83 -3.57 -10.08
C LEU A 58 -23.63 -3.98 -8.61
N GLN A 59 -24.43 -4.92 -8.11
CA GLN A 59 -24.21 -5.51 -6.78
C GLN A 59 -22.89 -6.28 -6.71
N LYS A 60 -22.56 -7.09 -7.73
CA LYS A 60 -21.26 -7.77 -7.82
C LYS A 60 -20.09 -6.79 -7.89
N VAL A 61 -20.22 -5.70 -8.66
CA VAL A 61 -19.22 -4.62 -8.71
C VAL A 61 -18.98 -4.01 -7.33
N ALA A 62 -20.04 -3.73 -6.58
CA ALA A 62 -19.91 -3.18 -5.23
C ALA A 62 -19.19 -4.15 -4.27
N ILE A 63 -19.40 -5.46 -4.41
CA ILE A 63 -18.66 -6.48 -3.64
C ILE A 63 -17.18 -6.47 -4.04
N GLN A 64 -16.87 -6.44 -5.34
CA GLN A 64 -15.47 -6.40 -5.80
C GLN A 64 -14.72 -5.16 -5.32
N ARG A 65 -15.37 -3.99 -5.31
CA ARG A 65 -14.76 -2.77 -4.76
C ARG A 65 -14.32 -2.95 -3.31
N LYS A 66 -15.17 -3.55 -2.47
CA LYS A 66 -14.80 -3.86 -1.08
C LYS A 66 -13.63 -4.84 -0.98
N GLN A 67 -13.56 -5.83 -1.88
CA GLN A 67 -12.42 -6.75 -1.90
C GLN A 67 -11.13 -6.06 -2.35
N LEU A 68 -11.21 -5.11 -3.29
CA LEU A 68 -10.06 -4.27 -3.68
C LEU A 68 -9.61 -3.39 -2.52
N ASP A 69 -10.53 -2.79 -1.76
CA ASP A 69 -10.19 -2.00 -0.55
C ASP A 69 -9.44 -2.87 0.48
N GLN A 70 -9.83 -4.14 0.64
CA GLN A 70 -9.15 -5.09 1.51
C GLN A 70 -7.75 -5.48 1.01
N ILE A 71 -7.59 -5.65 -0.30
CA ILE A 71 -6.28 -5.90 -0.93
C ILE A 71 -5.35 -4.71 -0.72
N GLU A 72 -5.86 -3.49 -0.88
CA GLU A 72 -5.09 -2.27 -0.61
C GLU A 72 -4.69 -2.20 0.87
N ALA A 73 -5.63 -2.44 1.78
CA ALA A 73 -5.35 -2.47 3.22
C ALA A 73 -4.27 -3.51 3.58
N LEU A 74 -4.28 -4.68 2.94
CA LEU A 74 -3.26 -5.71 3.12
C LEU A 74 -1.86 -5.20 2.71
N ALA A 75 -1.77 -4.48 1.58
CA ALA A 75 -0.52 -3.87 1.14
C ALA A 75 -0.03 -2.77 2.10
N GLN A 76 -0.94 -1.93 2.61
CA GLN A 76 -0.60 -0.91 3.62
C GLN A 76 -0.10 -1.56 4.91
N GLU A 77 -0.77 -2.61 5.38
CA GLU A 77 -0.40 -3.33 6.60
C GLU A 77 0.97 -4.00 6.47
N TYR A 78 1.19 -4.74 5.38
CA TYR A 78 2.48 -5.38 5.11
C TYR A 78 3.61 -4.36 5.04
N THR A 79 3.36 -3.22 4.38
CA THR A 79 4.34 -2.14 4.31
C THR A 79 4.67 -1.60 5.70
N ALA A 80 3.65 -1.28 6.51
CA ALA A 80 3.83 -0.69 7.83
C ALA A 80 4.53 -1.65 8.81
N LYS A 81 4.16 -2.92 8.82
CA LYS A 81 4.59 -3.90 9.83
C LYS A 81 5.84 -4.68 9.43
N VAL A 82 6.11 -4.82 8.13
CA VAL A 82 7.19 -5.67 7.63
C VAL A 82 8.23 -4.84 6.89
N LEU A 83 7.84 -4.16 5.81
CA LEU A 83 8.82 -3.51 4.93
C LEU A 83 9.47 -2.28 5.56
N THR A 84 8.69 -1.35 6.10
CA THR A 84 9.24 -0.11 6.68
C THR A 84 10.18 -0.39 7.85
N PRO A 85 9.84 -1.23 8.85
CA PRO A 85 10.77 -1.53 9.94
C PRO A 85 12.05 -2.23 9.47
N ALA A 86 11.93 -3.18 8.52
CA ALA A 86 13.10 -3.86 7.96
C ALA A 86 14.02 -2.89 7.22
N PHE A 87 13.44 -2.00 6.42
CA PHE A 87 14.18 -0.97 5.68
C PHE A 87 14.87 0.03 6.61
N LEU A 88 14.18 0.55 7.62
CA LEU A 88 14.78 1.46 8.61
C LEU A 88 15.93 0.80 9.38
N ALA A 89 15.79 -0.48 9.73
CA ALA A 89 16.83 -1.25 10.41
C ALA A 89 18.07 -1.48 9.53
N GLU A 90 17.86 -1.79 8.25
CA GLU A 90 18.94 -2.03 7.26
C GLU A 90 19.83 -0.79 7.09
N TYR A 91 19.23 0.41 7.04
CA TYR A 91 19.97 1.66 6.85
C TYR A 91 20.33 2.38 8.16
N HIS A 92 20.01 1.79 9.32
CA HIS A 92 20.20 2.41 10.64
C HIS A 92 19.54 3.80 10.77
N ILE A 93 18.32 3.93 10.26
CA ILE A 93 17.56 5.18 10.21
C ILE A 93 16.50 5.21 11.32
N GLU A 94 16.41 6.34 12.01
CA GLU A 94 15.30 6.64 12.89
C GLU A 94 14.17 7.34 12.09
N LEU A 95 12.92 6.95 12.32
CA LEU A 95 11.76 7.55 11.65
C LEU A 95 11.01 8.46 12.63
N GLU A 96 10.76 9.70 12.21
CA GLU A 96 9.97 10.67 12.96
C GLU A 96 8.77 11.16 12.13
N GLU A 97 7.62 11.31 12.76
CA GLU A 97 6.43 11.89 12.12
C GLU A 97 6.30 13.37 12.51
N LEU A 98 6.15 14.24 11.52
CA LEU A 98 6.02 15.68 11.68
C LEU A 98 4.60 16.14 11.37
N ASP A 99 4.07 17.04 12.19
CA ASP A 99 2.90 17.82 11.83
C ASP A 99 3.28 18.91 10.82
N THR A 100 3.26 18.54 9.54
CA THR A 100 3.61 19.43 8.44
C THR A 100 2.57 20.53 8.21
N ALA A 101 1.31 20.31 8.63
CA ALA A 101 0.27 21.33 8.52
C ALA A 101 0.59 22.52 9.42
N SER A 102 0.98 22.26 10.67
CA SER A 102 1.45 23.29 11.59
C SER A 102 2.79 23.89 11.15
N LEU A 103 3.74 23.06 10.68
CA LEU A 103 5.06 23.53 10.25
C LEU A 103 4.99 24.53 9.08
N PHE A 104 4.06 24.30 8.14
CA PHE A 104 3.88 25.12 6.94
C PHE A 104 2.58 25.93 6.97
N GLU A 105 2.09 26.33 8.16
CA GLU A 105 0.85 27.09 8.32
C GLU A 105 0.83 28.35 7.43
N THR A 106 1.97 29.04 7.33
CA THR A 106 2.14 30.25 6.50
C THR A 106 2.26 29.98 5.00
N ASN A 107 2.52 28.73 4.59
CA ASN A 107 2.71 28.33 3.20
C ASN A 107 2.11 26.93 2.91
N PRO A 108 0.76 26.80 2.85
CA PRO A 108 0.10 25.49 2.71
C PRO A 108 0.49 24.69 1.46
N LYS A 109 0.93 25.37 0.40
CA LYS A 109 1.44 24.71 -0.81
C LYS A 109 2.72 23.91 -0.56
N LEU A 110 3.57 24.35 0.37
CA LEU A 110 4.76 23.59 0.78
C LEU A 110 4.35 22.34 1.58
N ALA A 111 3.33 22.45 2.44
CA ALA A 111 2.80 21.29 3.16
C ALA A 111 2.35 20.17 2.22
N ALA A 112 1.65 20.54 1.13
CA ALA A 112 1.15 19.58 0.14
C ALA A 112 2.27 18.91 -0.68
N GLY A 113 3.41 19.57 -0.87
CA GLY A 113 4.55 19.04 -1.61
C GLY A 113 5.60 18.35 -0.75
N PHE A 114 5.52 18.48 0.58
CA PHE A 114 6.49 17.88 1.49
C PHE A 114 6.24 16.38 1.64
N GLN A 115 7.25 15.56 1.34
CA GLN A 115 7.13 14.11 1.36
C GLN A 115 8.02 13.45 2.42
N ALA A 116 9.27 13.88 2.54
CA ALA A 116 10.21 13.44 3.56
C ALA A 116 11.37 14.44 3.68
N LEU A 117 12.04 14.46 4.82
CA LEU A 117 13.26 15.21 5.09
C LEU A 117 14.26 14.31 5.80
N LEU A 118 15.51 14.33 5.38
CA LEU A 118 16.59 13.64 6.07
C LEU A 118 17.39 14.65 6.89
N VAL A 119 17.65 14.29 8.14
CA VAL A 119 18.44 15.05 9.09
C VAL A 119 19.56 14.16 9.61
N ASN A 120 20.80 14.57 9.36
CA ASN A 120 21.95 13.94 9.99
C ASN A 120 22.23 14.66 11.31
N HIS A 121 22.09 13.95 12.41
CA HIS A 121 22.32 14.48 13.73
C HIS A 121 23.83 14.47 14.06
N THR A 122 24.27 15.37 14.95
CA THR A 122 25.70 15.57 15.25
C THR A 122 26.36 14.37 15.96
N ASP A 123 25.56 13.46 16.49
CA ASP A 123 26.00 12.19 17.10
C ASP A 123 26.13 11.05 16.09
N GLY A 124 25.96 11.33 14.78
CA GLY A 124 26.12 10.37 13.70
C GLY A 124 24.85 9.59 13.35
N ARG A 125 23.72 9.87 14.00
CA ARG A 125 22.44 9.25 13.67
C ARG A 125 21.79 9.91 12.45
N THR A 126 21.11 9.12 11.64
CA THR A 126 20.29 9.60 10.52
C THR A 126 18.82 9.47 10.89
N ILE A 127 18.11 10.60 10.88
CA ILE A 127 16.67 10.68 11.11
C ILE A 127 16.01 11.01 9.77
N ILE A 128 14.98 10.26 9.40
CA ILE A 128 14.06 10.67 8.35
C ILE A 128 12.74 11.09 8.97
N ALA A 129 12.34 12.30 8.65
CA ALA A 129 11.11 12.91 9.11
C ALA A 129 10.08 12.95 7.98
N VAL A 130 8.87 12.44 8.23
CA VAL A 130 7.78 12.33 7.23
C VAL A 130 6.51 13.02 7.74
N PRO A 131 5.57 13.45 6.86
CA PRO A 131 4.29 13.96 7.31
C PRO A 131 3.52 12.95 8.17
N ALA A 132 2.98 13.42 9.29
CA ALA A 132 2.00 12.67 10.08
C ALA A 132 0.77 12.35 9.22
N GLY A 133 0.25 11.13 9.36
CA GLY A 133 -0.93 10.67 8.60
C GLY A 133 -0.65 10.25 7.15
N GLN A 134 0.59 10.33 6.67
CA GLN A 134 0.97 9.74 5.38
C GLN A 134 0.76 8.22 5.41
N THR A 135 0.15 7.65 4.37
CA THR A 135 -0.11 6.20 4.29
C THR A 135 1.21 5.43 4.25
N PRO A 136 1.25 4.19 4.79
CA PRO A 136 2.50 3.42 4.88
C PRO A 136 3.25 3.24 3.55
N THR A 137 2.53 2.97 2.47
CA THR A 137 3.11 2.81 1.12
C THR A 137 3.72 4.11 0.58
N VAL A 138 3.01 5.24 0.70
CA VAL A 138 3.50 6.55 0.28
C VAL A 138 4.72 6.96 1.10
N ARG A 139 4.70 6.66 2.40
CA ARG A 139 5.81 6.92 3.31
C ARG A 139 7.06 6.15 2.93
N LEU A 140 6.95 4.84 2.70
CA LEU A 140 8.09 4.03 2.30
C LEU A 140 8.66 4.47 0.95
N ALA A 141 7.80 4.86 0.00
CA ALA A 141 8.24 5.41 -1.28
C ALA A 141 9.04 6.71 -1.09
N ALA A 142 8.51 7.67 -0.31
CA ALA A 142 9.19 8.93 -0.03
C ALA A 142 10.56 8.73 0.66
N ILE A 143 10.64 7.77 1.59
CA ILE A 143 11.90 7.40 2.25
C ILE A 143 12.92 6.86 1.24
N ARG A 144 12.49 5.96 0.34
CA ARG A 144 13.37 5.37 -0.69
C ARG A 144 13.87 6.41 -1.66
N ASP A 145 12.96 7.20 -2.23
CA ASP A 145 13.30 8.26 -3.20
C ASP A 145 14.32 9.25 -2.61
N LEU A 146 14.18 9.58 -1.32
CA LEU A 146 15.11 10.47 -0.62
C LEU A 146 16.51 9.84 -0.46
N LEU A 147 16.60 8.56 -0.13
CA LEU A 147 17.89 7.87 0.02
C LEU A 147 18.59 7.66 -1.32
N ASP A 148 17.85 7.28 -2.36
CA ASP A 148 18.38 7.12 -3.71
C ASP A 148 18.97 8.45 -4.22
N HIS A 149 18.23 9.55 -4.04
CA HIS A 149 18.72 10.88 -4.40
C HIS A 149 20.01 11.28 -3.68
N MET A 150 20.20 10.83 -2.44
CA MET A 150 21.43 11.10 -1.68
C MET A 150 22.60 10.23 -2.10
N GLN A 151 22.36 9.03 -2.61
CA GLN A 151 23.43 8.17 -3.14
C GLN A 151 23.97 8.72 -4.46
N ASP A 152 23.11 9.27 -5.30
CA ASP A 152 23.49 9.88 -6.58
C ASP A 152 24.32 11.18 -6.42
N GLN A 153 24.27 11.81 -5.24
CA GLN A 153 25.00 13.04 -4.94
C GLN A 153 26.39 12.83 -4.32
N LYS A 154 26.81 11.57 -4.07
CA LYS A 154 28.14 11.23 -3.55
C LYS A 154 29.12 10.88 -4.65
#